data_AF-A0A9Q0MUK2-F1
#
_entry.id   AF-A0A9Q0MUK2-F1
#
_cell.length_a   1.000
_cell.length_b   1.000
_cell.length_c   1.000
_cell.angle_alpha   90.00
_cell.angle_beta   90.00
_cell.angle_gamma   90.00
#
_symmetry.space_group_name_H-M   'P 1'
#
loop_
_entity.id
_entity.type
_entity.pdbx_description
1 polymer ?
#
loop_
_entity_poly.entity_id
_entity_poly.type
_entity_poly.pdbx_seq_one_letter_code
_entity_poly.pdbx_strand_id
1 'polypeptide(L)'
;MSQFNNCTKTANMSDAPAKPAGRPMKFPYTFSAKIAQFPLKFYVNNQWMWKFYIFGIVCTIPVFYKIHKLANSPANVAKWAESKRKEAEAHHH
;
A
#
# COMPACT_ATOMS: atom_id res chain seq x y z
N MET A 1 62.27 13.61 -11.69
CA MET A 1 61.06 14.43 -11.92
C MET A 1 59.87 13.48 -11.87
N SER A 2 59.18 13.49 -10.74
CA SER A 2 58.17 12.52 -10.33
C SER A 2 56.79 12.86 -10.92
N GLN A 3 56.13 11.86 -11.50
CA GLN A 3 54.69 11.57 -11.46
C GLN A 3 53.72 12.75 -11.43
N PHE A 4 53.10 13.13 -12.55
CA PHE A 4 51.73 13.68 -12.60
C PHE A 4 51.31 13.66 -14.08
N ASN A 5 50.34 12.81 -14.46
CA ASN A 5 49.38 13.01 -15.57
C ASN A 5 48.53 11.73 -15.85
N ASN A 6 48.00 11.10 -14.80
CA ASN A 6 46.88 10.16 -14.93
C ASN A 6 45.59 10.88 -14.52
N CYS A 7 45.03 11.68 -15.43
CA CYS A 7 43.71 12.28 -15.29
C CYS A 7 42.97 12.19 -16.62
N THR A 8 42.37 11.04 -16.90
CA THR A 8 41.25 10.85 -17.84
C THR A 8 40.70 9.43 -17.67
N LYS A 9 40.25 9.13 -16.44
CA LYS A 9 39.33 8.02 -16.20
C LYS A 9 37.93 8.58 -16.05
N THR A 10 37.33 9.01 -17.16
CA THR A 10 35.87 9.22 -17.25
C THR A 10 35.21 7.86 -17.41
N ALA A 11 34.99 7.18 -16.29
CA ALA A 11 34.06 6.07 -16.22
C ALA A 11 32.70 6.59 -15.77
N ASN A 12 31.70 6.36 -16.61
CA ASN A 12 30.30 6.78 -16.52
C ASN A 12 29.70 6.56 -15.11
N MET A 13 29.23 7.64 -14.49
CA MET A 13 28.41 7.63 -13.28
C MET A 13 26.92 7.62 -13.67
N SER A 14 26.33 6.45 -13.93
CA SER A 14 24.88 6.34 -14.16
C SER A 14 24.16 5.33 -13.25
N ASP A 15 24.86 4.63 -12.35
CA ASP A 15 24.24 3.56 -11.52
C ASP A 15 24.56 3.66 -10.03
N ALA A 16 24.46 4.86 -9.44
CA ALA A 16 24.51 5.02 -8.00
C ALA A 16 23.13 5.41 -7.45
N PRO A 17 22.48 4.61 -6.58
CA PRO A 17 21.29 5.08 -5.89
C PRO A 17 21.68 6.30 -5.07
N ALA A 18 20.98 7.41 -5.27
CA ALA A 18 21.18 8.66 -4.56
C ALA A 18 21.33 8.36 -3.05
N LYS A 19 22.57 8.46 -2.54
CA LYS A 19 22.84 8.34 -1.11
C LYS A 19 22.04 9.46 -0.44
N PRO A 20 21.16 9.18 0.54
CA PRO A 20 20.39 10.23 1.18
C PRO A 20 21.37 11.25 1.77
N ALA A 21 21.24 12.50 1.32
CA ALA A 21 22.04 13.60 1.78
C ALA A 21 21.81 13.78 3.29
N GLY A 22 22.89 13.69 4.07
CA GLY A 22 22.90 14.04 5.49
C GLY A 22 22.47 12.91 6.43
N ARG A 23 23.15 12.85 7.58
CA ARG A 23 22.80 11.96 8.69
C ARG A 23 21.33 12.23 9.09
N PRO A 24 20.48 11.19 9.22
CA PRO A 24 19.09 11.38 9.62
C PRO A 24 18.99 12.14 10.94
N MET A 25 18.09 13.14 10.97
CA MET A 25 17.80 14.00 12.12
C MET A 25 17.36 13.19 13.35
N LYS A 26 17.94 13.46 14.54
CA LYS A 26 17.70 12.67 15.77
C LYS A 26 16.22 12.62 16.21
N PHE A 27 15.48 13.70 16.00
CA PHE A 27 14.06 13.82 16.35
C PHE A 27 13.26 14.36 15.16
N PRO A 28 12.71 13.49 14.31
CA PRO A 28 11.87 13.94 13.21
C PRO A 28 10.52 14.44 13.74
N TYR A 29 10.30 15.75 13.62
CA TYR A 29 9.03 16.40 14.00
C TYR A 29 7.97 16.35 12.89
N THR A 30 8.35 15.95 11.67
CA THR A 30 7.43 15.71 10.57
C THR A 30 7.24 14.21 10.34
N PHE A 31 6.00 13.82 10.04
CA PHE A 31 5.65 12.43 9.78
C PHE A 31 6.40 11.85 8.58
N SER A 32 6.69 12.67 7.58
CA SER A 32 7.52 12.30 6.43
C SER A 32 8.97 12.01 6.82
N ALA A 33 9.58 12.81 7.70
CA ALA A 33 10.93 12.55 8.19
C ALA A 33 10.99 11.29 9.07
N LYS A 34 9.93 10.99 9.82
CA LYS A 34 9.77 9.73 10.53
C LYS A 34 9.81 8.55 9.56
N ILE A 35 9.00 8.57 8.51
CA ILE A 35 8.94 7.51 7.49
C ILE A 35 10.28 7.31 6.78
N ALA A 36 10.98 8.38 6.42
CA ALA A 36 12.28 8.28 5.75
C ALA A 36 13.39 7.68 6.64
N GLN A 37 13.27 7.83 7.95
CA GLN A 37 14.21 7.27 8.93
C GLN A 37 13.83 5.86 9.39
N PHE A 38 12.54 5.52 9.34
CA PHE A 38 12.11 4.18 9.68
C PHE A 38 12.59 3.19 8.60
N PRO A 39 13.28 2.09 8.99
CA PRO A 39 13.74 1.09 8.05
C PRO A 39 12.56 0.22 7.57
N LEU A 40 11.57 0.82 6.93
CA LEU A 40 10.35 0.17 6.44
C LEU A 40 10.66 -0.99 5.49
N LYS A 41 11.65 -0.80 4.62
CA LYS A 41 12.13 -1.85 3.70
C LYS A 41 12.67 -3.09 4.45
N PHE A 42 13.28 -2.90 5.63
CA PHE A 42 13.77 -4.02 6.43
C PHE A 42 12.61 -4.81 7.05
N TYR A 43 11.62 -4.13 7.63
CA TYR A 43 10.45 -4.80 8.22
C TYR A 43 9.58 -5.52 7.18
N VAL A 44 9.37 -4.92 6.01
CA VAL A 44 8.55 -5.55 4.95
C VAL A 44 9.23 -6.80 4.38
N ASN A 45 10.57 -6.81 4.27
CA ASN A 45 11.31 -7.95 3.72
C ASN A 45 11.55 -9.09 4.73
N ASN A 46 11.84 -8.77 5.99
CA ASN A 46 12.13 -9.78 7.02
C ASN A 46 10.87 -10.39 7.64
N GLN A 47 9.74 -9.70 7.63
CA GLN A 47 8.51 -10.23 8.23
C GLN A 47 7.74 -11.04 7.19
N TRP A 48 7.69 -12.36 7.40
CA TRP A 48 6.89 -13.29 6.60
C TRP A 48 5.41 -12.87 6.51
N MET A 49 4.90 -12.25 7.58
CA MET A 49 3.52 -11.74 7.68
C MET A 49 3.09 -10.89 6.48
N TRP A 50 3.92 -9.94 6.02
CA TRP A 50 3.54 -9.05 4.92
C TRP A 50 3.35 -9.78 3.60
N LYS A 51 4.10 -10.86 3.35
CA LYS A 51 3.93 -11.71 2.17
C LYS A 51 2.56 -12.38 2.23
N PHE A 52 2.27 -13.08 3.32
CA PHE A 52 0.99 -13.80 3.48
C PHE A 52 -0.21 -12.87 3.57
N TYR A 53 -0.07 -11.67 4.12
CA TYR A 53 -1.14 -10.68 4.20
C TYR A 53 -1.60 -10.23 2.80
N ILE A 54 -0.66 -9.94 1.90
CA ILE A 54 -0.98 -9.58 0.51
C ILE A 54 -1.65 -10.77 -0.20
N PHE A 55 -1.12 -11.99 -0.03
CA PHE A 55 -1.76 -13.19 -0.60
C PHE A 55 -3.16 -13.43 -0.05
N GLY A 56 -3.39 -13.19 1.25
CA GLY A 56 -4.71 -13.31 1.89
C GLY A 56 -5.71 -12.31 1.32
N ILE A 57 -5.29 -11.05 1.12
CA ILE A 57 -6.13 -10.04 0.47
C ILE A 57 -6.45 -10.46 -0.97
N VAL A 58 -5.44 -10.87 -1.75
CA VAL A 58 -5.64 -11.29 -3.15
C VAL A 58 -6.56 -12.50 -3.25
N CYS A 59 -6.43 -13.48 -2.35
CA CYS A 59 -7.27 -14.67 -2.32
C CYS A 59 -8.72 -14.37 -1.93
N THR A 60 -8.93 -13.42 -1.01
CA THR A 60 -10.29 -13.08 -0.54
C THR A 60 -11.05 -12.15 -1.49
N ILE A 61 -10.37 -11.29 -2.26
CA ILE A 61 -11.00 -10.39 -3.25
C ILE A 61 -12.02 -11.10 -4.17
N PRO A 62 -11.71 -12.23 -4.85
CA PRO A 62 -12.69 -12.90 -5.71
C PRO A 62 -13.87 -13.50 -4.94
N VAL A 63 -13.65 -13.96 -3.70
CA VAL A 63 -14.71 -14.46 -2.81
C VAL A 63 -15.69 -13.34 -2.48
N PHE A 64 -15.16 -12.19 -2.04
CA PHE A 64 -15.97 -11.01 -1.76
C PHE A 64 -16.67 -10.47 -3.01
N TYR A 65 -16.04 -10.52 -4.19
CA TYR A 65 -16.66 -10.11 -5.44
C TYR A 65 -17.90 -10.95 -5.78
N LYS A 66 -17.83 -12.27 -5.57
CA LYS A 66 -18.97 -13.16 -5.80
C LYS A 66 -20.12 -12.90 -4.81
N ILE A 67 -19.81 -12.73 -3.53
CA ILE A 67 -20.80 -12.37 -2.50
C ILE A 67 -21.43 -11.02 -2.82
N HIS A 68 -20.62 -10.03 -3.21
CA HIS A 68 -21.09 -8.70 -3.60
C HIS A 68 -22.03 -8.72 -4.81
N LYS A 69 -21.75 -9.56 -5.81
CA LYS A 69 -22.62 -9.75 -6.98
C LYS A 69 -23.94 -10.44 -6.62
N LEU A 70 -23.93 -11.40 -5.69
CA LEU A 70 -25.14 -12.10 -5.23
C LEU A 70 -26.01 -11.19 -4.36
N ALA A 71 -25.41 -10.42 -3.45
CA ALA A 71 -26.12 -9.48 -2.60
C ALA A 71 -26.84 -8.38 -3.41
N ASN A 72 -26.18 -7.88 -4.48
CA ASN A 72 -26.74 -6.90 -5.40
C ASN A 72 -27.52 -7.51 -6.58
N SER A 73 -27.89 -8.80 -6.50
CA SER A 73 -28.75 -9.39 -7.52
C SER A 73 -30.10 -8.66 -7.56
N PRO A 74 -30.67 -8.39 -8.74
CA PRO A 74 -31.87 -7.57 -8.88
C PRO A 74 -33.08 -8.14 -8.13
N ALA A 75 -33.13 -9.47 -7.98
CA ALA A 75 -34.14 -10.16 -7.17
C ALA A 75 -34.01 -9.85 -5.67
N ASN A 76 -32.78 -9.72 -5.16
CA ASN A 76 -32.55 -9.44 -3.74
C ASN A 76 -32.78 -7.96 -3.41
N VAL A 77 -32.43 -7.07 -4.34
CA VAL A 77 -32.75 -5.64 -4.25
C VAL A 77 -34.26 -5.42 -4.30
N ALA A 78 -34.99 -6.13 -5.16
CA ALA A 78 -36.44 -6.05 -5.22
C ALA A 78 -37.09 -6.54 -3.91
N LYS A 79 -36.61 -7.64 -3.33
CA LYS A 79 -37.10 -8.11 -2.03
C LYS A 79 -36.78 -7.15 -0.88
N TRP A 80 -35.59 -6.55 -0.88
CA TRP A 80 -35.24 -5.53 0.11
C TRP A 80 -36.11 -4.27 -0.04
N ALA A 81 -36.38 -3.82 -1.27
CA ALA A 81 -37.29 -2.71 -1.54
C ALA A 81 -38.73 -3.02 -1.12
N GLU A 82 -39.19 -4.26 -1.31
CA GLU A 82 -40.51 -4.72 -0.87
C GLU A 82 -40.61 -4.77 0.67
N SER A 83 -39.58 -5.28 1.36
CA SER A 83 -39.50 -5.23 2.83
C SER A 83 -39.48 -3.78 3.34
N LYS A 84 -38.75 -2.89 2.68
CA LYS A 84 -38.72 -1.47 3.04
C LYS A 84 -40.05 -0.76 2.82
N ARG A 85 -40.82 -1.13 1.80
CA ARG A 85 -42.19 -0.63 1.61
C ARG A 85 -43.12 -1.11 2.70
N LYS A 86 -43.06 -2.40 3.08
CA LYS A 86 -43.86 -2.95 4.19
C LYS A 86 -43.52 -2.32 5.53
N GLU A 87 -42.24 -2.09 5.80
CA GLU A 87 -41.78 -1.37 6.98
C GLU A 87 -42.26 0.09 6.97
N ALA A 88 -42.13 0.81 5.86
CA ALA A 88 -42.63 2.17 5.74
C ALA A 88 -44.15 2.24 5.96
N GLU A 89 -44.91 1.36 5.33
CA GLU A 89 -46.38 1.26 5.50
C GLU A 89 -46.77 0.94 6.96
N ALA A 90 -46.00 0.10 7.67
CA ALA A 90 -46.22 -0.18 9.09
C ALA A 90 -45.84 0.99 10.02
N HIS A 91 -44.91 1.85 9.61
CA HIS A 91 -44.52 3.06 10.35
C HIS A 91 -45.40 4.29 10.06
N HIS A 92 -46.30 4.21 9.09
CA HIS A 92 -47.26 5.27 8.75
C HIS A 92 -48.66 5.07 9.40
N HIS A 93 -48.79 4.11 10.33
CA HIS A 93 -49.99 3.84 11.13
C HIS A 93 -49.83 4.29 12.59
#